data_AF-A0A9D5GQL0-F1
#
_entry.id   AF-A0A9D5GQL0-F1
#
_cell.length_a   1.000
_cell.length_b   1.000
_cell.length_c   1.000
_cell.angle_alpha   90.00
_cell.angle_beta   90.00
_cell.angle_gamma   90.00
#
_symmetry.space_group_name_H-M   'P 1'
#
loop_
_entity.id
_entity.type
_entity.pdbx_description
1 polymer ?
#
loop_
_entity_poly.entity_id
_entity_poly.type
_entity_poly.pdbx_seq_one_letter_code
_entity_poly.pdbx_strand_id
1 'polypeptide(L)'
;MITYGTIEQIRDKITKKNIYFQRKLQNRLINVLSFMNNFGETLIRIDGEIPVDLPVNKEDRFLFISYEQTRYTHGIHKYPAKFFPELPRWLIKKYTKKNDIVLDPFGGSATASIEALLNNRNSV
;
A
#
# COMPACT_ATOMS: atom_id res chain seq x y z
N MET A 1 -36.03 -27.23 -4.03
CA MET A 1 -36.69 -25.96 -3.70
C MET A 1 -35.62 -24.99 -3.18
N ILE A 2 -35.15 -24.06 -4.01
CA ILE A 2 -34.21 -23.03 -3.57
C ILE A 2 -35.07 -21.89 -3.02
N THR A 3 -35.08 -21.72 -1.70
CA THR A 3 -35.75 -20.60 -1.03
C THR A 3 -34.96 -19.33 -1.31
N TYR A 4 -35.45 -18.51 -2.24
CA TYR A 4 -34.98 -17.14 -2.39
C TYR A 4 -35.41 -16.36 -1.14
N GLY A 5 -34.44 -15.80 -0.41
CA GLY A 5 -34.74 -14.90 0.70
C GLY A 5 -35.63 -13.75 0.23
N THR A 6 -36.46 -13.20 1.12
CA THR A 6 -37.38 -12.11 0.77
C THR A 6 -36.60 -10.92 0.19
N ILE A 7 -37.22 -10.16 -0.71
CA ILE A 7 -36.59 -9.00 -1.39
C ILE A 7 -35.95 -8.03 -0.39
N GLU A 8 -36.54 -7.89 0.79
CA GLU A 8 -36.06 -7.10 1.90
C GLU A 8 -34.74 -7.62 2.50
N GLN A 9 -34.62 -8.94 2.69
CA GLN A 9 -33.37 -9.57 3.15
C GLN A 9 -32.23 -9.43 2.15
N ILE A 10 -32.52 -9.41 0.84
CA ILE A 10 -31.53 -9.18 -0.21
C ILE A 10 -31.05 -7.72 -0.18
N ARG A 11 -31.98 -6.76 -0.06
CA ARG A 11 -31.63 -5.33 0.06
C ARG A 11 -30.78 -5.06 1.29
N ASP A 12 -31.13 -5.62 2.44
CA ASP A 12 -30.34 -5.46 3.67
C ASP A 12 -28.92 -6.02 3.56
N LYS A 13 -28.75 -7.18 2.91
CA LYS A 13 -27.42 -7.75 2.65
C LYS A 13 -26.58 -6.84 1.75
N ILE A 14 -27.18 -6.29 0.70
CA ILE A 14 -26.49 -5.36 -0.22
C ILE A 14 -26.11 -4.07 0.52
N THR A 15 -27.02 -3.49 1.30
CA THR A 15 -26.78 -2.26 2.07
C THR A 15 -25.68 -2.48 3.11
N LYS A 16 -25.71 -3.57 3.87
CA LYS A 16 -24.65 -3.92 4.84
C LYS A 16 -23.29 -4.14 4.15
N LYS A 17 -23.27 -4.78 2.98
CA LYS A 17 -22.04 -4.99 2.20
C LYS A 17 -21.47 -3.65 1.70
N ASN A 18 -22.32 -2.74 1.23
CA ASN A 18 -21.89 -1.40 0.82
C ASN A 18 -21.36 -0.57 1.98
N ILE A 19 -22.06 -0.55 3.13
CA ILE A 19 -21.60 0.16 4.33
C ILE A 19 -20.26 -0.39 4.81
N TYR A 20 -20.09 -1.73 4.84
CA TYR A 20 -18.82 -2.35 5.18
C TYR A 20 -17.70 -1.92 4.23
N PHE A 21 -17.97 -1.90 2.92
CA PHE A 21 -16.98 -1.50 1.92
C PHE A 21 -16.59 -0.03 2.05
N GLN A 22 -17.58 0.86 2.23
CA GLN A 22 -17.38 2.29 2.45
C GLN A 22 -16.59 2.56 3.73
N ARG A 23 -16.93 1.89 4.84
CA ARG A 23 -16.22 2.06 6.12
C ARG A 23 -14.80 1.48 6.08
N LYS A 24 -14.57 0.42 5.29
CA LYS A 24 -13.25 -0.15 5.03
C LYS A 24 -12.37 0.77 4.17
N LEU A 25 -12.94 1.45 3.17
CA LEU A 25 -12.28 2.50 2.39
C LEU A 25 -11.93 3.71 3.27
N GLN A 26 -12.87 4.18 4.07
CA GLN A 26 -12.70 5.34 4.94
C GLN A 26 -11.64 5.09 6.03
N ASN A 27 -11.62 3.91 6.65
CA ASN A 27 -10.58 3.55 7.63
C ASN A 27 -9.21 3.24 7.01
N ARG A 28 -9.14 2.97 5.70
CA ARG A 28 -7.87 2.72 4.99
C ARG A 28 -7.14 3.99 4.55
N LEU A 29 -7.85 5.11 4.46
CA LEU A 29 -7.30 6.39 3.97
C LEU A 29 -6.98 7.36 5.11
N ILE A 30 -6.95 6.91 6.37
CA ILE A 30 -6.67 7.77 7.53
C ILE A 30 -5.31 8.47 7.40
N ASN A 31 -4.35 7.85 6.70
CA ASN A 31 -3.01 8.37 6.48
C ASN A 31 -2.77 8.90 5.04
N VAL A 32 -3.83 9.06 4.24
CA VAL A 32 -3.76 9.63 2.88
C VAL A 32 -4.52 10.94 2.86
N LEU A 33 -3.84 12.02 2.52
CA LEU A 33 -4.39 13.38 2.49
C LEU A 33 -4.08 14.04 1.15
N SER A 34 -5.01 14.84 0.64
CA SER A 34 -4.75 15.68 -0.54
C SER A 34 -4.68 17.14 -0.15
N PHE A 35 -3.65 17.85 -0.60
CA PHE A 35 -3.50 19.28 -0.35
C PHE A 35 -2.85 19.99 -1.54
N MET A 36 -3.06 21.30 -1.66
CA MET A 36 -2.45 22.13 -2.70
C MET A 36 -1.21 22.81 -2.14
N ASN A 37 -0.10 22.79 -2.90
CA ASN A 37 1.10 23.53 -2.54
C ASN A 37 1.05 25.00 -3.00
N ASN A 38 2.06 25.79 -2.63
CA ASN A 38 2.13 27.22 -2.96
C ASN A 38 2.29 27.50 -4.46
N PHE A 39 2.50 26.48 -5.30
CA PHE A 39 2.62 26.57 -6.74
C PHE A 39 1.33 26.14 -7.47
N GLY A 40 0.25 25.87 -6.74
CA GLY A 40 -1.03 25.44 -7.31
C GLY A 40 -1.08 23.95 -7.69
N GLU A 41 -0.08 23.16 -7.31
CA GLU A 41 -0.06 21.73 -7.60
C GLU A 41 -0.80 20.95 -6.49
N THR A 42 -1.64 19.99 -6.87
CA THR A 42 -2.26 19.06 -5.93
C THR A 42 -1.30 17.92 -5.61
N LEU A 43 -1.02 17.72 -4.32
CA LEU A 43 -0.19 16.64 -3.80
C LEU A 43 -1.04 15.65 -2.99
N ILE A 44 -0.77 14.36 -3.17
CA ILE A 44 -1.31 13.28 -2.37
C ILE A 44 -0.25 12.90 -1.35
N ARG A 45 -0.44 13.32 -0.10
CA ARG A 45 0.40 12.97 1.04
C ARG A 45 0.02 11.59 1.57
N ILE A 46 1.02 10.75 1.80
CA ILE A 46 0.88 9.47 2.47
C ILE A 46 1.88 9.39 3.62
N ASP A 47 1.35 9.20 4.82
CA ASP A 47 2.14 9.11 6.04
C ASP A 47 2.31 7.62 6.44
N GLY A 48 3.53 7.10 6.36
CA GLY A 48 3.86 5.72 6.70
C GLY A 48 3.40 4.68 5.65
N GLU A 49 2.61 3.71 6.09
CA GLU A 49 2.19 2.56 5.27
C GLU A 49 1.36 2.98 4.05
N ILE A 50 1.81 2.63 2.85
CA ILE A 50 1.11 2.96 1.61
C ILE A 50 -0.04 1.95 1.39
N PRO A 51 -1.30 2.41 1.23
CA PRO A 51 -2.41 1.50 0.94
C PRO A 51 -2.21 0.74 -0.37
N VAL A 52 -2.36 -0.58 -0.35
CA VAL A 52 -2.18 -1.45 -1.53
C VAL A 52 -3.12 -1.06 -2.67
N ASP A 53 -4.32 -0.63 -2.32
CA ASP A 53 -5.39 -0.16 -3.20
C ASP A 53 -5.31 1.35 -3.52
N LEU A 54 -4.22 2.04 -3.16
CA LEU A 54 -4.00 3.43 -3.55
C LEU A 54 -4.09 3.57 -5.09
N PRO A 55 -5.04 4.37 -5.61
CA PRO A 55 -5.11 4.66 -7.04
C PRO A 55 -3.88 5.46 -7.47
N VAL A 56 -3.36 5.16 -8.65
CA VAL A 56 -2.19 5.83 -9.22
C VAL A 56 -2.51 6.19 -10.66
N ASN A 57 -2.51 7.48 -10.94
CA ASN A 57 -2.70 8.07 -12.26
C ASN A 57 -1.40 8.73 -12.72
N LYS A 58 -1.26 8.93 -14.04
CA LYS A 58 -0.02 9.40 -14.66
C LYS A 58 0.49 10.75 -14.11
N GLU A 59 -0.43 11.66 -13.78
CA GLU A 59 -0.12 13.02 -13.34
C GLU A 59 -0.17 13.18 -11.80
N ASP A 60 -0.35 12.08 -11.07
CA ASP A 60 -0.40 12.13 -9.61
C ASP A 60 0.96 12.49 -9.04
N ARG A 61 0.94 13.38 -8.05
CA ARG A 61 2.14 13.81 -7.32
C ARG A 61 2.03 13.33 -5.88
N PHE A 62 2.94 12.46 -5.48
CA PHE A 62 2.91 11.87 -4.15
C PHE A 62 3.96 12.51 -3.23
N LEU A 63 3.57 12.77 -1.99
CA LEU A 63 4.47 13.11 -0.90
C LEU A 63 4.44 11.95 0.11
N PHE A 64 5.50 11.15 0.14
CA PHE A 64 5.63 10.06 1.10
C PHE A 64 6.41 10.52 2.33
N ILE A 65 5.80 10.37 3.50
CA ILE A 65 6.48 10.58 4.79
C ILE A 65 6.75 9.21 5.40
N SER A 66 7.99 8.75 5.34
CA SER A 66 8.39 7.45 5.90
C SER A 66 8.79 7.57 7.37
N TYR A 67 8.36 6.59 8.17
CA TYR A 67 8.69 6.49 9.60
C TYR A 67 9.52 5.25 9.93
N GLU A 68 9.70 4.31 8.98
CA GLU A 68 10.33 3.00 9.25
C GLU A 68 11.72 2.81 8.63
N GLN A 69 12.40 3.88 8.23
CA GLN A 69 13.66 3.84 7.45
C GLN A 69 14.81 3.01 8.06
N THR A 70 14.76 2.75 9.36
CA THR A 70 15.77 1.97 10.11
C THR A 70 15.22 0.70 10.77
N ARG A 71 13.93 0.39 10.57
CA ARG A 71 13.28 -0.79 11.18
C ARG A 71 13.91 -2.08 10.68
N TYR A 72 13.90 -3.13 11.50
CA TYR A 72 14.54 -4.42 11.19
C TYR A 72 16.02 -4.24 10.82
N THR A 73 16.45 -4.83 9.71
CA THR A 73 17.81 -4.78 9.21
C THR A 73 18.05 -3.63 8.22
N HIS A 74 17.03 -2.80 7.95
CA HIS A 74 17.14 -1.66 7.03
C HIS A 74 18.15 -0.60 7.50
N GLY A 75 18.52 -0.60 8.78
CA GLY A 75 19.51 0.30 9.37
C GLY A 75 20.92 -0.26 9.54
N ILE A 76 21.21 -1.51 9.15
CA ILE A 76 22.50 -2.18 9.47
C ILE A 76 23.70 -1.47 8.87
N HIS A 77 23.58 -0.89 7.68
CA HIS A 77 24.64 -0.11 7.06
C HIS A 77 24.06 1.11 6.37
N LYS A 78 24.88 2.16 6.24
CA LYS A 78 24.52 3.34 5.47
C LYS A 78 24.73 3.04 3.99
N TYR A 79 23.70 3.21 3.19
CA TYR A 79 23.79 3.15 1.73
C TYR A 79 23.18 4.44 1.15
N PRO A 80 23.89 5.15 0.27
CA PRO A 80 23.37 6.36 -0.34
C PRO A 80 22.17 6.03 -1.23
N ALA A 81 21.16 6.91 -1.25
CA ALA A 81 19.97 6.78 -2.10
C ALA A 81 19.18 5.46 -1.96
N LYS A 82 19.24 4.78 -0.80
CA LYS A 82 18.37 3.62 -0.53
C LYS A 82 16.90 4.01 -0.52
N PHE A 83 16.02 3.09 -0.92
CA PHE A 83 14.58 3.24 -0.76
C PHE A 83 14.19 3.30 0.72
N PHE A 84 13.12 4.05 1.02
CA PHE A 84 12.41 3.86 2.28
C PHE A 84 11.60 2.55 2.21
N PRO A 85 11.55 1.73 3.28
CA PRO A 85 10.97 0.38 3.24
C PRO A 85 9.52 0.31 2.77
N GLU A 86 8.72 1.33 3.06
CA GLU A 86 7.29 1.34 2.74
C GLU A 86 7.04 1.29 1.22
N LEU A 87 7.96 1.80 0.39
CA LEU A 87 7.84 1.78 -1.08
C LEU A 87 7.93 0.36 -1.68
N PRO A 88 9.04 -0.41 -1.52
CA PRO A 88 9.10 -1.76 -2.04
C PRO A 88 8.06 -2.66 -1.37
N ARG A 89 7.77 -2.50 -0.08
CA ARG A 89 6.69 -3.21 0.62
C ARG A 89 5.35 -3.07 -0.10
N TRP A 90 5.00 -1.84 -0.48
CA TRP A 90 3.76 -1.55 -1.18
C TRP A 90 3.71 -2.21 -2.56
N LEU A 91 4.77 -2.07 -3.36
CA LEU A 91 4.86 -2.69 -4.69
C LEU A 91 4.77 -4.21 -4.61
N ILE A 92 5.49 -4.83 -3.68
CA ILE A 92 5.47 -6.28 -3.45
C ILE A 92 4.07 -6.75 -3.08
N LYS A 93 3.41 -6.10 -2.12
CA LYS A 93 2.03 -6.45 -1.72
C LYS A 93 1.03 -6.26 -2.86
N LYS A 94 1.23 -5.26 -3.73
CA LYS A 94 0.32 -4.91 -4.83
C LYS A 94 0.45 -5.84 -6.04
N TYR A 95 1.67 -6.23 -6.42
CA TYR A 95 1.93 -6.89 -7.69
C TYR A 95 2.35 -8.35 -7.58
N THR A 96 2.51 -8.90 -6.38
CA THR A 96 2.95 -10.30 -6.19
C THR A 96 2.05 -11.04 -5.22
N LYS A 97 2.13 -12.37 -5.22
CA LYS A 97 1.52 -13.29 -4.26
C LYS A 97 2.59 -13.93 -3.38
N LYS A 98 2.15 -14.58 -2.31
CA LYS A 98 3.04 -15.36 -1.43
C LYS A 98 3.80 -16.39 -2.27
N ASN A 99 5.09 -16.57 -1.97
CA ASN A 99 6.05 -17.43 -2.66
C ASN A 99 6.50 -16.99 -4.07
N ASP A 100 5.97 -15.90 -4.63
CA ASP A 100 6.51 -15.33 -5.86
C ASP A 100 7.96 -14.86 -5.66
N ILE A 101 8.71 -14.74 -6.76
CA ILE A 101 10.08 -14.23 -6.77
C ILE A 101 10.06 -12.75 -7.14
N VAL A 102 10.70 -11.93 -6.30
CA VAL A 102 10.94 -10.50 -6.53
C VAL A 102 12.40 -10.32 -6.96
N LEU A 103 12.62 -9.81 -8.17
CA LEU A 103 13.96 -9.50 -8.68
C LEU A 103 14.27 -8.01 -8.52
N ASP A 104 15.39 -7.67 -7.88
CA ASP A 104 15.93 -6.31 -7.85
C ASP A 104 17.41 -6.31 -8.31
N PRO A 105 17.69 -6.04 -9.60
CA PRO A 105 19.05 -6.08 -10.13
C PRO A 105 19.92 -4.90 -9.65
N PHE A 106 19.34 -3.95 -8.91
CA PHE A 106 20.01 -2.77 -8.36
C PHE A 106 19.89 -2.72 -6.84
N GLY A 107 19.95 -3.89 -6.19
CA GLY A 107 19.50 -4.11 -4.82
C GLY A 107 20.09 -3.21 -3.73
N GLY A 108 21.21 -2.51 -3.95
CA GLY A 108 21.75 -1.52 -3.01
C GLY A 108 21.88 -2.04 -1.58
N SER A 109 21.12 -1.45 -0.64
CA SER A 109 21.05 -1.92 0.76
C SER A 109 20.16 -3.15 1.00
N ALA A 110 19.77 -3.85 -0.06
CA ALA A 110 18.86 -5.00 -0.08
C ALA A 110 17.47 -4.73 0.51
N THR A 111 17.00 -3.47 0.50
CA THR A 111 15.71 -3.09 1.09
C THR A 111 14.54 -3.82 0.43
N ALA A 112 14.57 -3.99 -0.90
CA ALA A 112 13.56 -4.76 -1.63
C ALA A 112 13.55 -6.24 -1.22
N SER A 113 14.72 -6.87 -1.12
CA SER A 113 14.87 -8.27 -0.71
C SER A 113 14.39 -8.52 0.73
N ILE A 114 14.72 -7.60 1.65
CA ILE A 114 14.25 -7.67 3.04
C ILE A 114 12.72 -7.58 3.08
N GLU A 115 12.13 -6.62 2.37
CA GLU A 115 10.67 -6.46 2.33
C GLU A 115 9.98 -7.64 1.62
N ALA A 116 10.62 -8.27 0.63
CA ALA A 116 10.12 -9.50 0.02
C ALA A 116 10.03 -10.62 1.05
N LEU A 117 11.11 -10.87 1.80
CA LEU A 117 11.15 -11.87 2.87
C LEU A 117 10.08 -11.61 3.93
N LEU A 118 9.97 -10.37 4.43
CA LEU A 118 8.96 -9.98 5.42
C LEU A 118 7.53 -10.18 4.93
N ASN A 119 7.32 -10.11 3.61
CA ASN A 119 6.03 -10.37 2.98
C ASN A 119 5.89 -11.82 2.46
N ASN A 120 6.74 -12.77 2.87
CA ASN A 120 6.68 -14.16 2.42
C ASN A 120 6.84 -14.32 0.89
N ARG A 121 7.73 -13.54 0.28
CA ARG A 121 8.19 -13.71 -1.10
C ARG A 121 9.64 -14.19 -1.09
N ASN A 122 10.03 -14.82 -2.19
CA ASN A 122 11.44 -15.08 -2.48
C ASN A 122 12.03 -13.83 -3.13
N SER A 123 13.34 -13.64 -3.04
CA SER A 123 14.01 -12.51 -3.71
C SER A 123 15.33 -12.93 -4.34
N VAL A 124 15.65 -12.29 -5.47
CA VAL A 124 16.94 -12.41 -6.16
C VAL A 124 17.48 -11.03 -6.46
#